data_AF-A0A3M2D726-F1
#
_entry.id   AF-A0A3M2D726-F1
#
_cell.length_a   1.000
_cell.length_b   1.000
_cell.length_c   1.000
_cell.angle_alpha   90.00
_cell.angle_beta   90.00
_cell.angle_gamma   90.00
#
_symmetry.space_group_name_H-M   'P 1'
#
loop_
_entity.id
_entity.type
_entity.pdbx_description
1 polymer ?
#
loop_
_entity_poly.entity_id
_entity_poly.type
_entity_poly.pdbx_seq_one_letter_code
_entity_poly.pdbx_strand_id
1 'polypeptide(L)'
;MKNFKNIEVFEQAYRRTATIVFAEIISVVVLLMLAWGIPLEERKAADAILNTLWGLVLMIAVTTIFLRRFLFSKRRIQEIKKNSVEAVVGALGTATIILAALAGSVAVLGFVITILSGDKMSILRSTAVSFLLFLIVFPRKSRWKGFIEV
;
A
#
# COMPACT_ATOMS: atom_id res chain seq x y z
N MET A 1 -1.77 -14.45 -32.66
CA MET A 1 -2.97 -14.12 -31.85
C MET A 1 -2.76 -14.23 -30.33
N LYS A 2 -2.13 -15.28 -29.76
CA LYS A 2 -1.92 -15.40 -28.29
C LYS A 2 -1.20 -14.20 -27.62
N ASN A 3 -0.21 -13.60 -28.28
CA ASN A 3 0.51 -12.44 -27.72
C ASN A 3 -0.36 -11.18 -27.59
N PHE A 4 -1.28 -10.93 -28.52
CA PHE A 4 -2.16 -9.76 -28.45
C PHE A 4 -3.14 -9.85 -27.28
N LYS A 5 -3.73 -11.04 -27.05
CA LYS A 5 -4.61 -11.29 -25.90
C LYS A 5 -3.89 -11.12 -24.56
N ASN A 6 -2.64 -11.60 -24.45
CA ASN A 6 -1.84 -11.45 -23.23
C ASN A 6 -1.49 -9.99 -22.92
N ILE A 7 -1.27 -9.16 -23.95
CA ILE A 7 -0.98 -7.73 -23.78
C ILE A 7 -2.23 -6.98 -23.30
N GLU A 8 -3.41 -7.27 -23.85
CA GLU A 8 -4.66 -6.67 -23.40
C GLU A 8 -4.99 -7.02 -21.95
N VAL A 9 -4.89 -8.31 -21.58
CA VAL A 9 -5.13 -8.76 -20.19
C VAL A 9 -4.15 -8.10 -19.23
N PHE A 10 -2.88 -7.97 -19.62
CA PHE A 10 -1.87 -7.28 -18.84
C PHE A 10 -2.21 -5.79 -18.62
N GLU A 11 -2.51 -5.06 -19.69
CA GLU A 11 -2.82 -3.63 -19.61
C GLU A 11 -4.10 -3.37 -18.80
N GLN A 12 -5.12 -4.22 -18.96
CA GLN A 12 -6.37 -4.12 -18.20
C GLN A 12 -6.15 -4.35 -16.70
N ALA A 13 -5.44 -5.41 -16.33
CA ALA A 13 -5.13 -5.71 -14.94
C ALA A 13 -4.25 -4.64 -14.32
N TYR A 14 -3.22 -4.18 -15.03
CA TYR A 14 -2.36 -3.09 -14.59
C TYR A 14 -3.16 -1.82 -14.33
N ARG A 15 -4.01 -1.39 -15.27
CA ARG A 15 -4.83 -0.19 -15.12
C ARG A 15 -5.74 -0.30 -13.90
N ARG A 16 -6.43 -1.44 -13.72
CA ARG A 16 -7.29 -1.67 -12.56
C ARG A 16 -6.52 -1.57 -11.25
N THR A 17 -5.38 -2.25 -11.15
CA THR A 17 -4.52 -2.21 -9.94
C THR A 17 -4.01 -0.79 -9.69
N ALA A 18 -3.52 -0.10 -10.72
CA ALA A 18 -3.04 1.27 -10.59
C ALA A 18 -4.14 2.22 -10.11
N THR A 19 -5.36 2.15 -10.67
CA THR A 19 -6.50 2.96 -10.24
C THR A 19 -6.84 2.73 -8.78
N ILE A 20 -6.84 1.48 -8.31
CA ILE A 20 -7.10 1.16 -6.89
C ILE A 20 -6.01 1.75 -6.00
N VAL A 21 -4.74 1.60 -6.36
CA VAL A 21 -3.61 2.17 -5.59
C VAL A 21 -3.69 3.70 -5.57
N PHE A 22 -4.07 4.33 -6.67
CA PHE A 22 -4.28 5.77 -6.72
C PHE A 22 -5.46 6.21 -5.84
N ALA A 23 -6.56 5.47 -5.84
CA ALA A 23 -7.70 5.75 -4.95
C ALA A 23 -7.29 5.68 -3.47
N GLU A 24 -6.44 4.70 -3.10
CA GLU A 24 -5.87 4.60 -1.76
C GLU A 24 -4.92 5.76 -1.43
N ILE A 25 -4.09 6.22 -2.37
CA ILE A 25 -3.24 7.40 -2.14
C ILE A 25 -4.13 8.64 -1.90
N ILE A 26 -5.19 8.80 -2.68
CA ILE A 26 -6.15 9.90 -2.51
C ILE A 26 -6.86 9.80 -1.15
N SER A 27 -7.25 8.59 -0.71
CA SER A 27 -7.88 8.39 0.60
C SER A 27 -6.98 8.89 1.74
N VAL A 28 -5.67 8.65 1.66
CA VAL A 28 -4.68 9.16 2.61
C VAL A 28 -4.58 10.69 2.59
N VAL A 29 -4.62 11.31 1.40
CA VAL A 29 -4.65 12.77 1.28
C VAL A 29 -5.91 13.34 1.94
N VAL A 30 -7.06 12.71 1.72
CA VAL A 30 -8.34 13.12 2.32
C VAL A 30 -8.27 13.04 3.85
N LEU A 31 -7.71 11.96 4.41
CA LEU A 31 -7.52 11.83 5.86
C LEU A 31 -6.63 12.95 6.44
N LEU A 32 -5.55 13.30 5.73
CA LEU A 32 -4.67 14.41 6.12
C LEU A 32 -5.44 15.74 6.13
N MET A 33 -6.22 16.01 5.07
CA MET A 33 -7.02 17.23 4.97
C MET A 33 -8.09 17.30 6.07
N LEU A 34 -8.76 16.19 6.36
CA LEU A 34 -9.76 16.09 7.43
C LEU A 34 -9.14 16.40 8.81
N ALA A 35 -7.99 15.80 9.13
CA ALA A 35 -7.30 16.07 10.39
C ALA A 35 -6.90 17.54 10.53
N TRP A 36 -6.57 18.20 9.42
CA TRP A 36 -6.20 19.62 9.43
C TRP A 36 -7.40 20.54 9.64
N GLY A 37 -8.53 20.20 9.01
CA GLY A 37 -9.77 20.97 9.07
C GLY A 37 -10.52 20.88 10.40
N ILE A 38 -10.25 19.85 11.21
CA ILE A 38 -10.87 19.71 12.54
C ILE A 38 -10.06 20.54 13.57
N PRO A 39 -10.72 21.38 14.38
CA PRO A 39 -10.09 21.98 15.55
C PRO A 39 -9.90 20.88 16.59
N LEU A 40 -8.64 20.49 16.81
CA LEU A 40 -8.27 19.49 17.78
C LEU A 40 -7.70 20.20 19.00
N GLU A 41 -8.34 20.01 20.15
CA GLU A 41 -7.77 20.40 21.44
C GLU A 41 -6.71 19.37 21.83
N GLU A 42 -5.63 19.82 22.48
CA GLU A 42 -4.63 18.91 23.03
C GLU A 42 -5.29 17.98 24.06
N ARG A 43 -5.26 16.68 23.77
CA ARG A 43 -5.86 15.66 24.62
C ARG A 43 -4.76 14.78 25.18
N LYS A 44 -4.72 14.65 26.50
CA LYS A 44 -3.83 13.70 27.19
C LYS A 44 -4.44 12.30 27.14
N ALA A 45 -4.46 11.69 25.94
CA ALA A 45 -4.62 10.25 25.86
C ALA A 45 -3.47 9.56 26.63
N ALA A 46 -3.73 8.39 27.20
CA ALA A 46 -2.71 7.66 27.94
C ALA A 46 -1.53 7.31 27.02
N ASP A 47 -0.31 7.65 27.43
CA ASP A 47 0.92 7.40 26.65
C ASP A 47 1.06 5.93 26.25
N ALA A 48 0.60 5.01 27.09
CA ALA A 48 0.59 3.58 26.81
C ALA A 48 -0.21 3.24 25.54
N ILE A 49 -1.36 3.88 25.31
CA ILE A 49 -2.21 3.65 24.14
C ILE A 49 -1.52 4.21 22.89
N LEU A 50 -1.01 5.45 22.97
CA LEU A 50 -0.32 6.10 21.86
C LEU A 50 0.93 5.31 21.43
N ASN A 51 1.73 4.86 22.39
CA ASN A 51 2.92 4.04 22.13
C ASN A 51 2.55 2.69 21.48
N THR A 52 1.44 2.07 21.91
CA THR A 52 0.94 0.83 21.29
C THR A 52 0.55 1.06 19.83
N LEU A 53 -0.17 2.16 19.54
CA LEU A 53 -0.57 2.51 18.17
C LEU A 53 0.64 2.79 17.27
N TRP A 54 1.65 3.51 17.77
CA TRP A 54 2.91 3.71 17.04
C TRP A 54 3.67 2.40 16.82
N GLY A 55 3.65 1.50 17.80
CA GLY A 55 4.17 0.13 17.65
C GLY A 55 3.49 -0.63 16.52
N LEU A 56 2.16 -0.53 16.39
CA LEU A 56 1.40 -1.12 15.28
C LEU A 56 1.74 -0.49 13.93
N VAL A 57 1.89 0.84 13.87
CA VAL A 57 2.34 1.55 12.65
C VAL A 57 3.68 1.00 12.18
N LEU A 58 4.66 0.88 13.08
CA LEU A 58 5.97 0.33 12.75
C LEU A 58 5.87 -1.13 12.31
N MET A 59 5.10 -1.96 13.03
CA MET A 59 4.90 -3.36 12.70
C MET A 59 4.31 -3.54 11.31
N ILE A 60 3.28 -2.76 10.94
CA ILE A 60 2.66 -2.80 9.61
C ILE A 60 3.64 -2.33 8.54
N ALA A 61 4.38 -1.25 8.79
CA ALA A 61 5.37 -0.74 7.83
C ALA A 61 6.45 -1.77 7.51
N VAL A 62 7.03 -2.39 8.55
CA VAL A 62 8.03 -3.46 8.40
C VAL A 62 7.42 -4.66 7.68
N THR A 63 6.25 -5.11 8.12
CA THR A 63 5.53 -6.24 7.52
C THR A 63 5.26 -6.02 6.03
N THR A 64 4.88 -4.81 5.63
CA THR A 64 4.64 -4.43 4.23
C THR A 64 5.92 -4.58 3.39
N ILE A 65 7.07 -4.14 3.90
CA ILE A 65 8.36 -4.26 3.20
C ILE A 65 8.76 -5.74 3.04
N PHE A 66 8.61 -6.54 4.10
CA PHE A 66 8.92 -7.97 4.07
C PHE A 66 7.98 -8.75 3.16
N LEU A 67 6.67 -8.53 3.26
CA LEU A 67 5.65 -9.12 2.40
C LEU A 67 5.94 -8.80 0.94
N ARG A 68 6.27 -7.55 0.63
CA ARG A 68 6.64 -7.18 -0.74
C ARG A 68 7.83 -7.99 -1.25
N ARG A 69 8.88 -8.14 -0.44
CA ARG A 69 10.04 -8.94 -0.84
C ARG A 69 9.68 -10.41 -1.07
N PHE A 70 8.78 -10.95 -0.25
CA PHE A 70 8.34 -12.34 -0.35
C PHE A 70 7.40 -12.59 -1.54
N LEU A 71 6.36 -11.75 -1.70
CA LEU A 71 5.36 -11.84 -2.75
C LEU A 71 5.98 -11.69 -4.16
N PHE A 72 7.00 -10.85 -4.29
CA PHE A 72 7.70 -10.59 -5.56
C PHE A 72 8.99 -11.42 -5.73
N SER A 73 9.14 -12.51 -4.98
CA SER A 73 10.29 -13.40 -5.13
C SER A 73 10.23 -14.15 -6.47
N LYS A 74 11.37 -14.25 -7.17
CA LYS A 74 11.46 -14.90 -8.49
C LYS A 74 10.93 -16.34 -8.47
N ARG A 75 11.19 -17.10 -7.39
CA ARG A 75 10.73 -18.49 -7.24
C ARG A 75 9.21 -18.62 -7.30
N ARG A 76 8.50 -17.80 -6.51
CA ARG A 76 7.03 -17.82 -6.47
C ARG A 76 6.42 -17.43 -7.81
N ILE A 77 6.97 -16.42 -8.47
CA ILE A 77 6.49 -15.97 -9.77
C ILE A 77 6.73 -17.04 -10.84
N GLN A 78 7.88 -17.71 -10.81
CA GLN A 78 8.18 -18.83 -11.72
C GLN A 78 7.25 -20.03 -11.50
N GLU A 79 6.89 -20.34 -10.26
CA GLU A 79 5.91 -21.39 -9.95
C GLU A 79 4.53 -21.06 -10.52
N ILE A 80 4.06 -19.82 -10.34
CA ILE A 80 2.76 -19.38 -10.88
C ILE A 80 2.78 -19.31 -12.41
N LYS A 81 3.93 -18.92 -13.00
CA LYS A 81 4.10 -18.85 -14.46
C LYS A 81 3.90 -20.21 -15.15
N LYS A 82 4.20 -21.32 -14.47
CA LYS A 82 3.94 -22.67 -14.99
C LYS A 82 2.46 -22.93 -15.29
N ASN A 83 1.55 -22.22 -14.61
CA ASN A 83 0.12 -22.39 -14.78
C ASN A 83 -0.43 -21.50 -15.91
N SER A 84 -0.19 -20.18 -15.86
CA SER A 84 -0.55 -19.25 -16.96
C SER A 84 0.00 -17.83 -16.73
N VAL A 85 0.13 -17.05 -17.82
CA VAL A 85 0.47 -15.61 -17.75
C VAL A 85 -0.62 -14.81 -17.04
N GLU A 86 -1.89 -15.15 -17.27
CA GLU A 86 -3.04 -14.50 -16.63
C GLU A 86 -3.01 -14.69 -15.10
N ALA A 87 -2.62 -15.88 -14.62
CA ALA A 87 -2.47 -16.16 -13.19
C ALA A 87 -1.35 -15.34 -12.54
N VAL A 88 -0.22 -15.13 -13.25
CA VAL A 88 0.88 -14.28 -12.77
C VAL A 88 0.42 -12.83 -12.63
N VAL A 89 -0.23 -12.29 -13.66
CA VAL A 89 -0.73 -10.91 -13.65
C VAL A 89 -1.78 -10.71 -12.55
N GLY A 90 -2.70 -11.66 -12.37
CA GLY A 90 -3.68 -11.64 -11.28
C GLY A 90 -3.01 -11.65 -9.90
N ALA A 91 -2.01 -12.52 -9.70
CA ALA A 91 -1.27 -12.60 -8.44
C ALA A 91 -0.50 -11.31 -8.13
N LEU A 92 0.15 -10.70 -9.14
CA LEU A 92 0.84 -9.41 -9.00
C LEU A 92 -0.12 -8.27 -8.64
N GLY A 93 -1.30 -8.25 -9.27
CA GLY A 93 -2.37 -7.30 -8.97
C GLY A 93 -2.87 -7.43 -7.53
N THR A 94 -3.27 -8.63 -7.12
CA THR A 94 -3.76 -8.89 -5.75
C THR A 94 -2.69 -8.58 -4.71
N ALA A 95 -1.44 -9.00 -4.93
CA ALA A 95 -0.33 -8.69 -4.03
C ALA A 95 -0.12 -7.17 -3.87
N THR A 96 -0.18 -6.42 -4.97
CA THR A 96 -0.03 -4.96 -4.94
C THR A 96 -1.17 -4.29 -4.19
N ILE A 97 -2.41 -4.74 -4.39
CA ILE A 97 -3.59 -4.21 -3.69
C ILE A 97 -3.49 -4.47 -2.19
N ILE A 98 -3.11 -5.68 -1.77
CA ILE A 98 -2.93 -6.02 -0.35
C ILE A 98 -1.87 -5.11 0.29
N LEU A 99 -0.72 -4.94 -0.37
CA LEU A 99 0.35 -4.09 0.13
C LEU A 99 -0.05 -2.60 0.17
N ALA A 100 -0.85 -2.14 -0.79
CA ALA A 100 -1.40 -0.79 -0.80
C ALA A 100 -2.39 -0.57 0.35
N ALA A 101 -3.25 -1.55 0.65
CA ALA A 101 -4.15 -1.49 1.80
C ALA A 101 -3.38 -1.46 3.13
N LEU A 102 -2.26 -2.18 3.25
CA LEU A 102 -1.39 -2.08 4.44
C LEU A 102 -0.74 -0.69 4.56
N ALA A 103 -0.30 -0.11 3.44
CA ALA A 103 0.20 1.26 3.42
C ALA A 103 -0.88 2.28 3.83
N GLY A 104 -2.11 2.15 3.33
CA GLY A 104 -3.25 2.98 3.72
C GLY A 104 -3.59 2.83 5.21
N SER A 105 -3.50 1.61 5.74
CA SER A 105 -3.75 1.32 7.17
C SER A 105 -2.83 2.13 8.10
N VAL A 106 -1.59 2.41 7.69
CA VAL A 106 -0.66 3.28 8.45
C VAL A 106 -1.19 4.71 8.56
N ALA A 107 -1.76 5.27 7.50
CA ALA A 107 -2.36 6.60 7.52
C ALA A 107 -3.62 6.63 8.40
N VAL A 108 -4.46 5.59 8.33
CA VAL A 108 -5.63 5.44 9.21
C VAL A 108 -5.21 5.42 10.68
N LEU A 109 -4.20 4.62 11.04
CA LEU A 109 -3.71 4.59 12.42
C LEU A 109 -3.15 5.94 12.87
N GLY A 110 -2.40 6.63 12.02
CA GLY A 110 -1.90 7.96 12.36
C GLY A 110 -2.98 9.03 12.48
N PHE A 111 -4.07 8.90 11.71
CA PHE A 111 -5.27 9.72 11.88
C PHE A 111 -5.92 9.46 13.25
N VAL A 112 -6.04 8.20 13.66
CA VAL A 112 -6.53 7.83 15.00
C VAL A 112 -5.62 8.41 16.09
N ILE A 113 -4.30 8.26 15.96
CA ILE A 113 -3.32 8.85 16.90
C ILE A 113 -3.52 10.37 17.01
N THR A 114 -3.74 11.04 15.88
CA THR A 114 -3.95 12.50 15.82
C THR A 114 -5.22 12.92 16.54
N ILE A 115 -6.33 12.18 16.37
CA ILE A 115 -7.58 12.45 17.09
C ILE A 115 -7.41 12.25 18.60
N LEU A 116 -6.69 11.20 19.01
CA LEU A 116 -6.53 10.86 20.43
C LEU A 116 -5.58 11.80 21.17
N SER A 117 -4.47 12.20 20.53
CA SER A 117 -3.46 13.08 21.12
C SER A 117 -3.79 14.57 20.94
N GLY A 118 -4.55 14.92 19.91
CA GLY A 118 -4.69 16.31 19.45
C GLY A 118 -3.47 16.83 18.69
N ASP A 119 -2.40 16.04 18.57
CA ASP A 119 -1.16 16.45 17.88
C ASP A 119 -1.29 16.25 16.36
N LYS A 120 -1.45 17.36 15.62
CA LYS A 120 -1.50 17.37 14.15
C LYS A 120 -0.19 16.93 13.48
N MET A 121 0.93 16.92 14.19
CA MET A 121 2.18 16.39 13.63
C MET A 121 2.14 14.88 13.48
N SER A 122 1.29 14.18 14.25
CA SER A 122 1.15 12.73 14.15
C SER A 122 0.62 12.29 12.78
N ILE A 123 -0.41 12.97 12.23
CA ILE A 123 -0.96 12.64 10.90
C ILE A 123 0.05 12.95 9.80
N LEU A 124 0.83 14.02 9.91
CA LEU A 124 1.87 14.35 8.94
C LEU A 124 2.94 13.25 8.88
N ARG A 125 3.42 12.80 10.05
CA ARG A 125 4.42 11.72 10.14
C ARG A 125 3.89 10.41 9.57
N SER A 126 2.68 9.99 9.95
CA SER A 126 2.09 8.76 9.44
C SER A 126 1.80 8.80 7.95
N THR A 127 1.35 9.96 7.44
CA THR A 127 1.10 10.15 6.00
C THR A 127 2.40 10.08 5.22
N ALA A 128 3.49 10.68 5.73
CA ALA A 128 4.81 10.54 5.13
C ALA A 128 5.26 9.07 5.06
N VAL A 129 5.09 8.30 6.14
CA VAL A 129 5.40 6.85 6.15
C VAL A 129 4.52 6.10 5.15
N SER A 130 3.22 6.37 5.12
CA SER A 130 2.28 5.73 4.19
C SER A 130 2.66 6.01 2.73
N PHE A 131 3.01 7.26 2.39
CA PHE A 131 3.48 7.61 1.04
C PHE A 131 4.79 6.93 0.67
N LEU A 132 5.74 6.82 1.59
CA LEU A 132 6.95 6.03 1.36
C LEU A 132 6.62 4.57 1.06
N LEU A 133 5.68 3.97 1.79
CA LEU A 133 5.22 2.61 1.53
C LEU A 133 4.53 2.50 0.15
N PHE A 134 3.69 3.46 -0.23
CA PHE A 134 3.11 3.48 -1.59
C PHE A 134 4.18 3.58 -2.67
N LEU A 135 5.19 4.44 -2.52
CA LEU A 135 6.30 4.55 -3.47
C LEU A 135 7.10 3.25 -3.60
N ILE A 136 7.27 2.55 -2.49
CA ILE A 136 7.89 1.23 -2.46
C ILE A 136 6.98 0.25 -3.21
N VAL A 137 5.70 0.14 -2.86
CA VAL A 137 4.77 -0.88 -3.34
C VAL A 137 4.28 -0.64 -4.78
N PHE A 138 4.36 0.60 -5.27
CA PHE A 138 3.72 1.04 -6.52
C PHE A 138 3.94 0.06 -7.69
N PRO A 139 2.87 -0.30 -8.43
CA PRO A 139 2.96 -1.21 -9.56
C PRO A 139 3.73 -0.51 -10.69
N ARG A 140 5.02 -0.84 -10.86
CA ARG A 140 5.81 -0.31 -11.97
C ARG A 140 5.65 -1.22 -13.18
N LYS A 141 5.12 -0.69 -14.29
CA LYS A 141 4.95 -1.45 -15.56
C LYS A 141 6.21 -2.21 -15.97
N SER A 142 7.38 -1.56 -15.89
CA SER A 142 8.66 -2.17 -16.28
C SER A 142 9.00 -3.43 -15.49
N ARG A 143 8.74 -3.42 -14.17
CA ARG A 143 8.99 -4.59 -13.31
C ARG A 143 8.02 -5.73 -13.61
N TRP A 144 6.76 -5.41 -13.85
CA TRP A 144 5.77 -6.44 -14.18
C TRP A 144 6.06 -7.07 -15.55
N LYS A 145 6.44 -6.27 -16.56
CA LYS A 145 6.88 -6.79 -17.86
C LYS A 145 8.06 -7.75 -17.72
N GLY A 146 9.04 -7.42 -16.88
CA GLY A 146 10.18 -8.30 -16.58
C GLY A 146 9.82 -9.66 -15.96
N PHE A 147 8.60 -9.82 -15.41
CA PHE A 147 8.12 -11.13 -14.91
C PHE A 147 7.34 -11.93 -15.96
N ILE A 148 6.94 -11.29 -17.05
CA ILE A 148 6.19 -11.90 -18.15
C ILE A 148 7.15 -12.30 -19.29
N GLU A 149 8.12 -11.43 -19.59
CA GLU A 149 9.08 -11.60 -20.68
C GLU A 149 10.24 -12.56 -20.36
N VAL A 150 10.50 -12.85 -19.08
CA VAL A 150 11.47 -13.87 -18.61
C VAL A 150 10.73 -15.17 -18.33
#